data_AF-A0A161S7B4-F1
#
_entry.id   AF-A0A161S7B4-F1
#
_cell.length_a   1.000
_cell.length_b   1.000
_cell.length_c   1.000
_cell.angle_alpha   90.00
_cell.angle_beta   90.00
_cell.angle_gamma   90.00
#
_symmetry.space_group_name_H-M   'P 1'
#
loop_
_entity.id
_entity.type
_entity.pdbx_description
1 polymer ?
#
loop_
_entity_poly.entity_id
_entity_poly.type
_entity_poly.pdbx_seq_one_letter_code
_entity_poly.pdbx_strand_id
1 'polypeptide(L)'
;MEDVFKELQKLGFSPYECKAYVGLLKSNPVTGYEISKRSGVPRSMIYEVLGKLMDKGAVHLVPSEPVKYAPVPADEWIGRLRKQFDESFAYLEKSLSMLQQEREMDVIWHIRSDESVMNEIADLIGRAEKELWLSVWEPQVPGVKASVERHLRDGVPVFSVLFGAPETQIGTTFHHDYMTPEVVKERTGGHLTIAARDGEEVLIANFSDESTAWAVKTHDPALVLVATEYVRHDIMLEEITVQVGPEKLDALWRNNPALTHVVTGKRLDGREES
;
A
#
# COMPACT_ATOMS: atom_id res chain seq x y z
N MET A 1 -23.91 -25.47 8.48
CA MET A 1 -24.96 -24.50 8.90
C MET A 1 -24.33 -23.31 9.61
N GLU A 2 -23.30 -23.53 10.45
CA GLU A 2 -22.49 -22.45 11.03
C GLU A 2 -21.88 -21.53 9.97
N ASP A 3 -21.36 -22.07 8.86
CA ASP A 3 -20.79 -21.23 7.79
C ASP A 3 -21.84 -20.31 7.14
N VAL A 4 -23.05 -20.82 6.92
CA VAL A 4 -24.17 -20.00 6.40
C VAL A 4 -24.50 -18.86 7.36
N PHE A 5 -24.49 -19.11 8.66
CA PHE A 5 -24.72 -18.06 9.66
C PHE A 5 -23.60 -17.03 9.68
N LYS A 6 -22.33 -17.45 9.58
CA LYS A 6 -21.19 -16.52 9.50
C LYS A 6 -21.32 -15.60 8.29
N GLU A 7 -21.69 -16.13 7.13
CA GLU A 7 -21.88 -15.30 5.92
C GLU A 7 -23.08 -14.34 6.06
N LEU A 8 -24.21 -14.80 6.60
CA LEU A 8 -25.36 -13.92 6.87
C LEU A 8 -25.01 -12.80 7.88
N GLN A 9 -24.19 -13.11 8.88
CA GLN A 9 -23.72 -12.12 9.86
C GLN A 9 -22.82 -11.05 9.22
N LYS A 10 -21.98 -11.42 8.24
CA LYS A 10 -21.23 -10.43 7.43
C LYS A 10 -22.16 -9.52 6.63
N LEU A 11 -23.35 -10.01 6.24
CA LEU A 11 -24.42 -9.22 5.62
C LEU A 11 -25.28 -8.45 6.65
N GLY A 12 -24.83 -8.37 7.89
CA GLY A 12 -25.45 -7.58 8.96
C GLY A 12 -26.64 -8.24 9.63
N PHE A 13 -26.79 -9.57 9.55
CA PHE A 13 -27.81 -10.30 10.31
C PHE A 13 -27.33 -10.55 11.74
N SER A 14 -28.22 -10.39 12.72
CA SER A 14 -27.96 -10.85 14.08
C SER A 14 -28.03 -12.39 14.20
N PRO A 15 -27.48 -13.00 15.26
CA PRO A 15 -27.59 -14.45 15.46
C PRO A 15 -29.04 -14.95 15.48
N TYR A 16 -29.97 -14.15 16.02
CA TYR A 16 -31.39 -14.50 16.03
C TYR A 16 -32.06 -14.32 14.66
N GLU A 17 -31.69 -13.28 13.91
CA GLU A 17 -32.13 -13.11 12.52
C GLU A 17 -31.69 -14.27 11.64
N CYS A 18 -30.46 -14.75 11.78
CA CYS A 18 -29.96 -15.93 11.06
C CYS A 18 -30.82 -17.17 11.34
N LYS A 19 -31.12 -17.43 12.63
CA LYS A 19 -31.95 -18.57 13.05
C LYS A 19 -33.37 -18.46 12.53
N ALA A 20 -33.99 -17.28 12.65
CA ALA A 20 -35.36 -17.05 12.18
C ALA A 20 -35.46 -17.17 10.66
N TYR A 21 -34.54 -16.55 9.90
CA TYR A 21 -34.53 -16.59 8.44
C TYR A 21 -34.35 -18.01 7.90
N VAL A 22 -33.36 -18.76 8.42
CA VAL A 22 -33.16 -20.17 8.00
C VAL A 22 -34.32 -21.05 8.44
N GLY A 23 -34.93 -20.78 9.59
CA GLY A 23 -36.16 -21.46 10.01
C GLY A 23 -37.31 -21.22 9.04
N LEU A 24 -37.47 -19.99 8.54
CA LEU A 24 -38.48 -19.62 7.55
C LEU A 24 -38.22 -20.27 6.19
N LEU A 25 -36.97 -20.32 5.73
CA LEU A 25 -36.61 -21.03 4.48
C LEU A 25 -37.01 -22.52 4.50
N LYS A 26 -36.96 -23.16 5.68
CA LYS A 26 -37.37 -24.56 5.87
C LYS A 26 -38.85 -24.76 6.14
N SER A 27 -39.55 -23.72 6.59
CA SER A 27 -40.92 -23.82 7.06
C SER A 27 -41.62 -22.48 6.85
N ASN A 28 -42.29 -22.35 5.71
CA ASN A 28 -43.10 -21.20 5.36
C ASN A 28 -44.35 -21.63 4.58
N PRO A 29 -45.44 -20.83 4.63
CA PRO A 29 -45.64 -19.68 5.52
C PRO A 29 -46.00 -20.12 6.95
N VAL A 30 -45.48 -19.42 7.97
CA VAL A 30 -45.76 -19.73 9.39
C VAL A 30 -45.99 -18.48 10.22
N THR A 31 -46.69 -18.62 11.34
CA THR A 31 -46.91 -17.52 12.31
C THR A 31 -45.64 -17.21 13.11
N GLY A 32 -45.57 -16.01 13.69
CA GLY A 32 -44.46 -15.61 14.59
C GLY A 32 -44.24 -16.59 15.76
N TYR A 33 -45.33 -17.12 16.30
CA TYR A 33 -45.28 -18.13 17.36
C TYR A 33 -44.65 -19.46 16.90
N GLU A 34 -45.04 -19.95 15.72
CA GLU A 34 -44.52 -21.20 15.16
C GLU A 34 -43.04 -21.09 14.82
N ILE A 35 -42.61 -19.97 14.22
CA ILE A 35 -41.20 -19.78 13.89
C ILE A 35 -40.35 -19.64 15.15
N SER A 36 -40.82 -18.98 16.21
CA SER A 36 -40.11 -18.93 17.51
C SER A 36 -39.84 -20.33 18.05
N LYS A 37 -40.86 -21.21 18.04
CA LYS A 37 -40.73 -22.59 18.51
C LYS A 37 -39.76 -23.42 17.66
N ARG A 38 -39.72 -23.20 16.34
CA ARG A 38 -38.89 -23.99 15.40
C ARG A 38 -37.46 -23.49 15.29
N SER A 39 -37.24 -22.18 15.35
CA SER A 39 -35.92 -21.55 15.19
C SER A 39 -35.11 -21.49 16.49
N GLY A 40 -35.77 -21.67 17.64
CA GLY A 40 -35.15 -21.49 18.96
C GLY A 40 -34.95 -20.02 19.33
N VAL A 41 -35.54 -19.09 18.57
CA VAL A 41 -35.56 -17.66 18.91
C VAL A 41 -36.62 -17.42 19.99
N PRO A 42 -36.30 -16.74 21.11
CA PRO A 42 -37.25 -16.46 22.18
C PRO A 42 -38.51 -15.73 21.70
N ARG A 43 -39.68 -16.08 22.26
CA ARG A 43 -40.96 -15.44 21.90
C ARG A 43 -40.99 -13.94 22.16
N SER A 44 -40.25 -13.46 23.17
CA SER A 44 -40.12 -12.03 23.47
C SER A 44 -39.42 -11.25 22.35
N MET A 45 -38.63 -11.91 21.50
CA MET A 45 -37.81 -11.28 20.46
C MET A 45 -38.28 -11.55 19.04
N ILE A 46 -39.12 -12.56 18.81
CA ILE A 46 -39.38 -13.06 17.45
C ILE A 46 -40.04 -12.03 16.53
N TYR A 47 -40.96 -11.21 17.05
CA TYR A 47 -41.63 -10.20 16.24
C TYR A 47 -40.70 -9.03 15.90
N GLU A 48 -39.80 -8.65 16.81
CA GLU A 48 -38.75 -7.66 16.52
C GLU A 48 -37.79 -8.19 15.45
N VAL A 49 -37.36 -9.45 15.58
CA VAL A 49 -36.50 -10.11 14.60
C VAL A 49 -37.17 -10.20 13.23
N LEU A 50 -38.46 -10.55 13.16
CA LEU A 50 -39.22 -10.56 11.92
C LEU A 50 -39.36 -9.16 11.32
N GLY A 51 -39.54 -8.13 12.16
CA GLY A 51 -39.49 -6.72 11.77
C GLY A 51 -38.19 -6.39 11.03
N LYS A 52 -37.05 -6.65 11.67
CA LYS A 52 -35.72 -6.41 11.07
C LYS A 52 -35.48 -7.20 9.79
N LEU A 53 -35.98 -8.44 9.71
CA LEU A 53 -35.89 -9.24 8.50
C LEU A 53 -36.75 -8.68 7.36
N MET A 54 -37.90 -8.08 7.66
CA MET A 54 -38.72 -7.37 6.67
C MET A 54 -38.05 -6.07 6.22
N ASP A 55 -37.45 -5.31 7.14
CA ASP A 55 -36.70 -4.08 6.81
C ASP A 55 -35.51 -4.38 5.88
N LYS A 56 -34.86 -5.55 6.06
CA LYS A 56 -33.81 -6.08 5.18
C LYS A 56 -34.36 -6.70 3.87
N GLY A 57 -35.67 -6.70 3.66
CA GLY A 57 -36.33 -7.29 2.50
C GLY A 57 -36.19 -8.82 2.39
N ALA A 58 -35.76 -9.49 3.46
CA ALA A 58 -35.51 -10.94 3.46
C ALA A 58 -36.78 -11.75 3.73
N VAL A 59 -37.80 -11.14 4.34
CA VAL A 59 -39.07 -11.76 4.72
C VAL A 59 -40.20 -10.83 4.34
N HIS A 60 -41.36 -11.40 4.01
CA HIS A 60 -42.60 -10.66 3.80
C HIS A 60 -43.74 -11.23 4.62
N LEU A 61 -44.75 -10.39 4.84
CA LEU A 61 -46.01 -10.77 5.45
C LEU A 61 -46.90 -11.46 4.43
N VAL A 62 -47.55 -12.54 4.86
CA VAL A 62 -48.61 -13.22 4.12
C VAL A 62 -49.94 -12.87 4.80
N PRO A 63 -50.84 -12.12 4.12
CA PRO A 63 -52.14 -11.75 4.68
C PRO A 63 -52.98 -13.00 4.95
N SER A 64 -53.10 -13.38 6.22
CA SER A 64 -53.93 -14.50 6.69
C SER A 64 -54.39 -14.25 8.12
N GLU A 65 -55.38 -15.03 8.58
CA GLU A 65 -55.88 -15.01 9.96
C GLU A 65 -55.56 -16.36 10.63
N PRO A 66 -54.58 -16.44 11.56
CA PRO A 66 -53.65 -15.41 11.99
C PRO A 66 -52.57 -15.08 10.94
N VAL A 67 -51.91 -13.93 11.09
CA VAL A 67 -50.85 -13.43 10.18
C VAL A 67 -49.67 -14.39 10.11
N LYS A 68 -49.17 -14.63 8.89
CA LYS A 68 -48.02 -15.49 8.63
C LYS A 68 -46.89 -14.74 7.95
N TYR A 69 -45.71 -15.32 7.99
CA TYR A 69 -44.47 -14.80 7.41
C TYR A 69 -43.88 -15.83 6.46
N ALA A 70 -43.33 -15.36 5.35
CA ALA A 70 -42.60 -16.17 4.40
C ALA A 70 -41.29 -15.48 3.99
N PRO A 71 -40.21 -16.23 3.80
CA PRO A 71 -38.97 -15.66 3.29
C PRO A 71 -39.14 -15.28 1.83
N VAL A 72 -38.42 -14.25 1.40
CA VAL A 72 -38.16 -14.06 -0.04
C VAL A 72 -37.23 -15.21 -0.50
N PRO A 73 -37.46 -15.80 -1.68
CA PRO A 73 -36.57 -16.80 -2.26
C PRO A 73 -35.10 -16.35 -2.17
N ALA A 74 -34.21 -17.26 -1.77
CA ALA A 74 -32.84 -16.90 -1.41
C ALA A 74 -32.05 -16.33 -2.60
N ASP A 75 -32.25 -16.89 -3.80
CA ASP A 75 -31.67 -16.41 -5.06
C ASP A 75 -32.14 -14.99 -5.39
N GLU A 76 -33.44 -14.73 -5.27
CA GLU A 76 -34.02 -13.42 -5.51
C GLU A 76 -33.50 -12.38 -4.49
N TRP A 77 -33.51 -12.73 -3.21
CA TRP A 77 -33.05 -11.84 -2.15
C TRP A 77 -31.56 -11.52 -2.28
N ILE A 78 -30.71 -12.53 -2.55
CA ILE A 78 -29.27 -12.32 -2.81
C ILE A 78 -29.06 -11.47 -4.06
N GLY A 79 -29.84 -11.70 -5.13
CA GLY A 79 -29.78 -10.90 -6.35
C GLY A 79 -30.08 -9.41 -6.11
N ARG A 80 -31.12 -9.13 -5.31
CA ARG A 80 -31.47 -7.75 -4.90
C ARG A 80 -30.35 -7.10 -4.07
N LEU A 81 -29.77 -7.83 -3.13
CA LEU A 81 -28.66 -7.34 -2.31
C LEU A 81 -27.44 -7.00 -3.17
N ARG A 82 -27.03 -7.89 -4.09
CA ARG A 82 -25.91 -7.63 -4.99
C ARG A 82 -26.11 -6.33 -5.77
N LYS A 83 -27.27 -6.19 -6.40
CA LYS A 83 -27.61 -4.98 -7.15
C LYS A 83 -27.53 -3.70 -6.30
N GLN A 84 -28.05 -3.74 -5.08
CA GLN A 84 -28.01 -2.60 -4.16
C GLN A 84 -26.57 -2.24 -3.75
N PHE A 85 -25.73 -3.25 -3.49
CA PHE A 85 -24.32 -3.04 -3.17
C PHE A 85 -23.56 -2.49 -4.37
N ASP A 86 -23.76 -3.04 -5.57
CA ASP A 86 -23.11 -2.57 -6.79
C ASP A 86 -23.44 -1.09 -7.07
N GLU A 87 -24.71 -0.70 -6.91
CA GLU A 87 -25.14 0.71 -7.02
C GLU A 87 -24.48 1.60 -5.96
N SER A 88 -24.37 1.11 -4.71
CA SER A 88 -23.72 1.86 -3.62
C SER A 88 -22.22 2.00 -3.83
N PHE A 89 -21.55 0.94 -4.28
CA PHE A 89 -20.12 0.96 -4.59
C PHE A 89 -19.84 1.93 -5.73
N ALA A 90 -20.60 1.88 -6.83
CA ALA A 90 -20.45 2.82 -7.94
C ALA A 90 -20.64 4.28 -7.49
N TYR A 91 -21.60 4.55 -6.61
CA TYR A 91 -21.78 5.89 -6.04
C TYR A 91 -20.61 6.32 -5.14
N LEU A 92 -20.14 5.42 -4.28
CA LEU A 92 -19.04 5.69 -3.35
C LEU A 92 -17.71 5.88 -4.08
N GLU A 93 -17.38 5.03 -5.05
CA GLU A 93 -16.20 5.19 -5.90
C GLU A 93 -16.19 6.59 -6.52
N LYS A 94 -17.29 6.98 -7.18
CA LYS A 94 -17.42 8.31 -7.79
C LYS A 94 -17.28 9.44 -6.76
N SER A 95 -17.99 9.36 -5.65
CA SER A 95 -18.07 10.46 -4.68
C SER A 95 -16.80 10.60 -3.85
N LEU A 96 -16.19 9.49 -3.43
CA LEU A 96 -14.95 9.49 -2.67
C LEU A 96 -13.76 9.92 -3.53
N SER A 97 -13.71 9.52 -4.82
CA SER A 97 -12.69 10.01 -5.74
C SER A 97 -12.77 11.53 -5.95
N MET A 98 -13.98 12.12 -6.01
CA MET A 98 -14.14 13.57 -6.07
C MET A 98 -13.63 14.27 -4.79
N LEU A 99 -13.91 13.70 -3.61
CA LEU A 99 -13.40 14.22 -2.34
C LEU A 99 -11.87 14.08 -2.19
N GLN A 100 -11.26 13.08 -2.83
CA GLN A 100 -9.82 12.94 -2.91
C GLN A 100 -9.19 14.01 -3.81
N GLN A 101 -9.82 14.35 -4.93
CA GLN A 101 -9.34 15.42 -5.83
C GLN A 101 -9.32 16.81 -5.19
N GLU A 102 -10.27 17.14 -4.30
CA GLU A 102 -10.23 18.42 -3.56
C GLU A 102 -9.06 18.52 -2.55
N ARG A 103 -8.36 17.41 -2.28
CA ARG A 103 -7.19 17.32 -1.38
C ARG A 103 -5.87 17.05 -2.11
N GLU A 104 -5.69 17.53 -3.34
CA GLU A 104 -4.34 17.75 -3.89
C GLU A 104 -3.65 18.90 -3.12
N MET A 105 -3.37 18.64 -1.84
CA MET A 105 -2.28 19.23 -1.10
C MET A 105 -1.40 18.07 -0.71
N ASP A 106 -0.42 17.74 -1.56
CA ASP A 106 0.89 17.18 -1.19
C ASP A 106 0.87 16.25 0.04
N VAL A 107 0.01 15.20 -0.02
CA VAL A 107 -0.12 14.28 1.11
C VAL A 107 1.18 13.51 1.24
N ILE A 108 1.82 13.67 2.39
CA ILE A 108 3.00 12.90 2.78
C ILE A 108 2.51 11.68 3.55
N TRP A 109 2.69 10.49 2.97
CA TRP A 109 2.42 9.22 3.64
C TRP A 109 3.69 8.72 4.32
N HIS A 110 3.61 8.51 5.64
CA HIS A 110 4.67 7.87 6.42
C HIS A 110 4.40 6.38 6.54
N ILE A 111 5.37 5.56 6.12
CA ILE A 111 5.31 4.10 6.16
C ILE A 111 6.40 3.60 7.11
N ARG A 112 6.09 2.61 7.96
CA ARG A 112 7.02 2.03 8.95
C ARG A 112 6.87 0.51 9.00
N SER A 113 7.56 -0.18 8.09
CA SER A 113 7.65 -1.64 7.98
C SER A 113 8.46 -1.97 6.74
N ASP A 114 9.48 -2.81 6.86
CA ASP A 114 10.32 -3.27 5.75
C ASP A 114 9.49 -3.84 4.59
N GLU A 115 8.50 -4.69 4.90
CA GLU A 115 7.61 -5.28 3.91
C GLU A 115 6.73 -4.22 3.23
N SER A 116 6.14 -3.31 4.01
CA SER A 116 5.26 -2.27 3.47
C SER A 116 6.05 -1.27 2.62
N VAL A 117 7.26 -0.90 3.04
CA VAL A 117 8.14 -0.02 2.25
C VAL A 117 8.50 -0.68 0.92
N MET A 118 8.88 -1.96 0.92
CA MET A 118 9.19 -2.69 -0.32
C MET A 118 7.97 -2.82 -1.24
N ASN A 119 6.78 -3.08 -0.69
CA ASN A 119 5.55 -3.14 -1.47
C ASN A 119 5.23 -1.79 -2.13
N GLU A 120 5.45 -0.68 -1.41
CA GLU A 120 5.21 0.66 -1.93
C GLU A 120 6.24 1.08 -2.99
N ILE A 121 7.50 0.65 -2.86
CA ILE A 121 8.51 0.80 -3.91
C ILE A 121 8.09 0.03 -5.16
N ALA A 122 7.69 -1.24 -5.00
CA ALA A 122 7.26 -2.08 -6.12
C ALA A 122 6.00 -1.53 -6.82
N ASP A 123 5.04 -1.01 -6.04
CA ASP A 123 3.83 -0.34 -6.56
C ASP A 123 4.18 0.95 -7.33
N LEU A 124 5.03 1.81 -6.77
CA LEU A 124 5.48 3.03 -7.45
C LEU A 124 6.15 2.69 -8.79
N ILE A 125 7.09 1.74 -8.79
CA ILE A 125 7.73 1.27 -10.04
C ILE A 125 6.67 0.70 -11.00
N GLY A 126 5.70 -0.06 -10.48
CA GLY A 126 4.60 -0.67 -11.23
C GLY A 126 3.69 0.31 -11.97
N ARG A 127 3.63 1.57 -11.53
CA ARG A 127 2.77 2.64 -12.06
C ARG A 127 3.50 3.63 -12.98
N ALA A 128 4.78 3.41 -13.30
CA ALA A 128 5.53 4.35 -14.13
C ALA A 128 5.12 4.30 -15.61
N GLU A 129 5.00 5.47 -16.24
CA GLU A 129 4.55 5.57 -17.64
C GLU A 129 5.54 6.28 -18.56
N LYS A 130 6.36 7.20 -18.03
CA LYS A 130 7.27 8.07 -18.79
C LYS A 130 8.73 7.81 -18.46
N GLU A 131 9.09 7.74 -17.17
CA GLU A 131 10.47 7.48 -16.73
C GLU A 131 10.55 7.07 -15.26
N LEU A 132 11.63 6.37 -14.90
CA LEU A 132 11.97 6.00 -13.54
C LEU A 132 13.38 6.43 -13.14
N TRP A 133 13.50 6.98 -11.94
CA TRP A 133 14.76 7.31 -11.27
C TRP A 133 14.87 6.52 -9.98
N LEU A 134 15.91 5.68 -9.88
CA LEU A 134 16.13 4.78 -8.75
C LEU A 134 17.48 5.05 -8.10
N SER A 135 17.52 5.06 -6.78
CA SER A 135 18.73 4.93 -5.97
C SER A 135 18.47 3.77 -5.01
N VAL A 136 19.11 2.63 -5.25
CA VAL A 136 18.80 1.35 -4.58
C VAL A 136 20.07 0.62 -4.18
N TRP A 137 19.94 -0.27 -3.21
CA TRP A 137 21.01 -1.10 -2.65
C TRP A 137 20.79 -2.56 -3.04
N GLU A 138 21.88 -3.34 -3.06
CA GLU A 138 21.85 -4.78 -3.38
C GLU A 138 20.67 -5.55 -2.76
N PRO A 139 20.32 -5.39 -1.47
CA PRO A 139 19.24 -6.17 -0.86
C PRO A 139 17.85 -5.92 -1.45
N GLN A 140 17.63 -4.76 -2.08
CA GLN A 140 16.32 -4.37 -2.64
C GLN A 140 16.15 -4.84 -4.09
N VAL A 141 17.25 -5.10 -4.79
CA VAL A 141 17.28 -5.52 -6.21
C VAL A 141 16.29 -6.64 -6.50
N PRO A 142 16.23 -7.74 -5.72
CA PRO A 142 15.32 -8.85 -6.05
C PRO A 142 13.83 -8.44 -6.06
N GLY A 143 13.45 -7.46 -5.24
CA GLY A 143 12.07 -6.99 -5.13
C GLY A 143 11.62 -6.09 -6.28
N VAL A 144 12.56 -5.44 -6.97
CA VAL A 144 12.23 -4.43 -8.00
C VAL A 144 12.60 -4.84 -9.42
N LYS A 145 13.58 -5.75 -9.58
CA LYS A 145 14.18 -6.09 -10.88
C LYS A 145 13.17 -6.51 -11.94
N ALA A 146 12.26 -7.42 -11.60
CA ALA A 146 11.26 -7.91 -12.55
C ALA A 146 10.31 -6.81 -13.05
N SER A 147 9.95 -5.86 -12.16
CA SER A 147 9.10 -4.72 -12.51
C SER A 147 9.84 -3.74 -13.41
N VAL A 148 11.11 -3.46 -13.12
CA VAL A 148 11.96 -2.62 -13.98
C VAL A 148 12.14 -3.23 -15.37
N GLU A 149 12.46 -4.53 -15.46
CA GLU A 149 12.62 -5.21 -16.75
C GLU A 149 11.34 -5.17 -17.60
N ARG A 150 10.17 -5.17 -16.96
CA ARG A 150 8.89 -4.98 -17.66
C ARG A 150 8.80 -3.58 -18.27
N HIS A 151 9.07 -2.53 -17.51
CA HIS A 151 9.01 -1.15 -17.99
C HIS A 151 9.99 -0.88 -19.13
N LEU A 152 11.19 -1.46 -19.07
CA LEU A 152 12.15 -1.39 -20.18
C LEU A 152 11.61 -2.02 -21.48
N ARG A 153 10.86 -3.13 -21.39
CA ARG A 153 10.20 -3.74 -22.56
C ARG A 153 9.06 -2.88 -23.10
N ASP A 154 8.39 -2.15 -22.22
CA ASP A 154 7.29 -1.25 -22.56
C ASP A 154 7.81 0.13 -23.05
N GLY A 155 9.13 0.32 -23.13
CA GLY A 155 9.78 1.52 -23.66
C GLY A 155 9.94 2.66 -22.65
N VAL A 156 9.69 2.40 -21.37
CA VAL A 156 9.86 3.37 -20.29
C VAL A 156 11.34 3.35 -19.85
N PRO A 157 12.10 4.46 -20.02
CA PRO A 157 13.48 4.55 -19.56
C PRO A 157 13.57 4.45 -18.04
N VAL A 158 14.56 3.69 -17.57
CA VAL A 158 14.87 3.54 -16.14
C VAL A 158 16.34 3.87 -15.94
N PHE A 159 16.63 4.81 -15.03
CA PHE A 159 17.97 5.18 -14.60
C PHE A 159 18.14 4.78 -13.14
N SER A 160 19.24 4.11 -12.80
CA SER A 160 19.48 3.61 -11.45
C SER A 160 20.88 3.90 -10.95
N VAL A 161 21.00 4.36 -9.72
CA VAL A 161 22.24 4.29 -8.93
C VAL A 161 22.16 3.06 -8.04
N LEU A 162 23.17 2.19 -8.11
CA LEU A 162 23.19 0.92 -7.41
C LEU A 162 24.37 0.82 -6.44
N PHE A 163 24.06 0.56 -5.17
CA PHE A 163 25.03 0.43 -4.08
C PHE A 163 25.28 -1.06 -3.76
N GLY A 164 26.55 -1.47 -3.70
CA GLY A 164 26.98 -2.78 -3.19
C GLY A 164 26.83 -3.97 -4.15
N ALA A 165 26.43 -3.76 -5.41
CA ALA A 165 26.22 -4.84 -6.38
C ALA A 165 26.89 -4.54 -7.74
N PRO A 166 28.22 -4.67 -7.87
CA PRO A 166 28.99 -4.18 -9.04
C PRO A 166 28.65 -4.89 -10.37
N GLU A 167 28.12 -6.12 -10.31
CA GLU A 167 27.81 -6.92 -11.51
C GLU A 167 26.31 -6.91 -11.88
N THR A 168 25.49 -6.17 -11.12
CA THR A 168 24.03 -6.19 -11.27
C THR A 168 23.52 -5.02 -12.11
N GLN A 169 22.61 -5.30 -13.07
CA GLN A 169 21.98 -4.28 -13.89
C GLN A 169 20.47 -4.17 -13.63
N ILE A 170 20.00 -2.92 -13.50
CA ILE A 170 18.60 -2.50 -13.34
C ILE A 170 18.38 -1.25 -14.21
N GLY A 171 17.97 -1.43 -15.47
CA GLY A 171 17.89 -0.31 -16.41
C GLY A 171 19.28 0.22 -16.78
N THR A 172 19.37 1.53 -16.97
CA THR A 172 20.65 2.23 -17.16
C THR A 172 21.30 2.41 -15.80
N THR A 173 22.19 1.49 -15.44
CA THR A 173 22.78 1.42 -14.09
C THR A 173 24.13 2.11 -14.00
N PHE A 174 24.25 2.92 -12.95
CA PHE A 174 25.47 3.57 -12.49
C PHE A 174 25.81 2.99 -11.11
N HIS A 175 26.99 2.41 -10.96
CA HIS A 175 27.39 1.76 -9.72
C HIS A 175 28.08 2.77 -8.81
N HIS A 176 27.59 2.89 -7.57
CA HIS A 176 28.21 3.76 -6.57
C HIS A 176 29.39 3.04 -5.92
N ASP A 177 30.52 3.04 -6.62
CA ASP A 177 31.73 2.28 -6.23
C ASP A 177 32.89 3.18 -5.80
N TYR A 178 32.77 4.52 -5.90
CA TYR A 178 33.85 5.44 -5.54
C TYR A 178 34.11 5.52 -4.03
N MET A 179 33.14 5.12 -3.21
CA MET A 179 33.29 4.91 -1.77
C MET A 179 32.75 3.55 -1.38
N THR A 180 33.32 2.97 -0.32
CA THR A 180 32.80 1.72 0.21
C THR A 180 31.36 1.93 0.71
N PRO A 181 30.43 1.01 0.40
CA PRO A 181 29.02 1.12 0.82
C PRO A 181 28.85 1.34 2.34
N GLU A 182 29.78 0.84 3.15
CA GLU A 182 29.80 1.01 4.60
C GLU A 182 29.97 2.48 5.03
N VAL A 183 30.79 3.27 4.32
CA VAL A 183 31.01 4.69 4.65
C VAL A 183 29.73 5.50 4.40
N VAL A 184 29.03 5.20 3.30
CA VAL A 184 27.74 5.82 2.99
C VAL A 184 26.72 5.41 4.04
N LYS A 185 26.61 4.10 4.33
CA LYS A 185 25.68 3.53 5.31
C LYS A 185 25.86 4.12 6.70
N GLU A 186 27.09 4.24 7.19
CA GLU A 186 27.40 4.88 8.48
C GLU A 186 26.94 6.33 8.52
N ARG A 187 27.17 7.10 7.44
CA ARG A 187 26.77 8.51 7.35
C ARG A 187 25.25 8.68 7.32
N THR A 188 24.54 7.84 6.58
CA THR A 188 23.08 7.92 6.39
C THR A 188 22.27 7.15 7.44
N GLY A 189 22.94 6.42 8.34
CA GLY A 189 22.29 5.59 9.35
C GLY A 189 21.54 4.38 8.77
N GLY A 190 21.89 3.97 7.55
CA GLY A 190 21.19 2.92 6.80
C GLY A 190 21.28 3.11 5.28
N HIS A 191 20.48 2.36 4.54
CA HIS A 191 20.40 2.33 3.09
C HIS A 191 19.36 3.34 2.58
N LEU A 192 19.78 4.60 2.36
CA LEU A 192 18.92 5.61 1.73
C LEU A 192 18.53 5.14 0.32
N THR A 193 17.23 4.97 0.11
CA THR A 193 16.64 4.39 -1.09
C THR A 193 15.61 5.36 -1.64
N ILE A 194 15.71 5.68 -2.93
CA ILE A 194 14.79 6.62 -3.59
C ILE A 194 14.22 5.93 -4.83
N ALA A 195 12.90 6.04 -5.01
CA ALA A 195 12.23 5.70 -6.24
C ALA A 195 11.32 6.85 -6.64
N ALA A 196 11.57 7.46 -7.80
CA ALA A 196 10.75 8.53 -8.36
C ALA A 196 10.26 8.14 -9.75
N ARG A 197 9.00 8.47 -10.05
CA ARG A 197 8.40 8.23 -11.37
C ARG A 197 7.84 9.52 -11.98
N ASP A 198 7.97 9.63 -13.30
CA ASP A 198 7.22 10.54 -14.17
C ASP A 198 7.28 12.04 -13.83
N GLY A 199 8.13 12.44 -12.89
CA GLY A 199 8.17 13.80 -12.33
C GLY A 199 6.97 14.13 -11.42
N GLU A 200 6.22 13.13 -10.96
CA GLU A 200 4.92 13.32 -10.29
C GLU A 200 4.87 12.68 -8.90
N GLU A 201 5.67 11.65 -8.64
CA GLU A 201 5.61 10.90 -7.38
C GLU A 201 7.00 10.43 -6.96
N VAL A 202 7.26 10.48 -5.65
CA VAL A 202 8.49 9.95 -5.07
C VAL A 202 8.22 9.16 -3.79
N LEU A 203 9.03 8.13 -3.59
CA LEU A 203 9.19 7.43 -2.33
C LEU A 203 10.65 7.54 -1.90
N ILE A 204 10.87 8.09 -0.70
CA ILE A 204 12.16 8.20 -0.02
C ILE A 204 12.14 7.28 1.18
N ALA A 205 13.01 6.26 1.20
CA ALA A 205 13.07 5.26 2.24
C ALA A 205 14.47 5.14 2.86
N ASN A 206 14.52 4.59 4.06
CA ASN A 206 15.77 4.17 4.69
C ASN A 206 15.57 2.79 5.30
N PHE A 207 16.46 1.86 4.96
CA PHE A 207 16.51 0.52 5.52
C PHE A 207 17.73 0.38 6.43
N SER A 208 17.58 -0.24 7.59
CA SER A 208 18.65 -0.38 8.57
C SER A 208 18.63 -1.78 9.14
N ASP A 209 19.80 -2.33 9.47
CA ASP A 209 19.88 -3.64 10.14
C ASP A 209 19.46 -3.54 11.62
N GLU A 210 19.47 -2.32 12.19
CA GLU A 210 19.24 -2.08 13.61
C GLU A 210 17.82 -1.57 13.91
N SER A 211 17.07 -1.15 12.89
CA SER A 211 15.74 -0.55 13.07
C SER A 211 14.81 -0.84 11.90
N THR A 212 13.50 -0.82 12.17
CA THR A 212 12.47 -1.00 11.14
C THR A 212 12.59 0.06 10.07
N ALA A 213 12.54 -0.36 8.80
CA ALA A 213 12.59 0.56 7.69
C ALA A 213 11.45 1.58 7.74
N TRP A 214 11.73 2.78 7.27
CA TRP A 214 10.73 3.84 7.12
C TRP A 214 10.77 4.42 5.72
N ALA A 215 9.63 4.95 5.29
CA ALA A 215 9.54 5.70 4.05
C ALA A 215 8.57 6.89 4.14
N VAL A 216 8.83 7.86 3.29
CA VAL A 216 7.95 8.97 2.93
C VAL A 216 7.58 8.79 1.47
N LYS A 217 6.29 8.63 1.19
CA LYS A 217 5.71 8.66 -0.16
C LYS A 217 4.96 9.97 -0.33
N THR A 218 5.06 10.62 -1.49
CA THR A 218 4.38 11.89 -1.74
C THR A 218 4.30 12.22 -3.23
N HIS A 219 3.36 13.10 -3.57
CA HIS A 219 3.26 13.77 -4.87
C HIS A 219 3.69 15.25 -4.79
N ASP A 220 4.26 15.69 -3.66
CA ASP A 220 4.73 17.05 -3.47
C ASP A 220 5.81 17.40 -4.52
N PRO A 221 5.57 18.40 -5.39
CA PRO A 221 6.47 18.69 -6.49
C PRO A 221 7.87 19.15 -6.01
N ALA A 222 7.99 19.75 -4.83
CA ALA A 222 9.28 20.12 -4.27
C ALA A 222 10.07 18.89 -3.80
N LEU A 223 9.42 17.93 -3.16
CA LEU A 223 10.08 16.68 -2.74
C LEU A 223 10.42 15.78 -3.93
N VAL A 224 9.54 15.69 -4.93
CA VAL A 224 9.82 14.98 -6.18
C VAL A 224 11.02 15.60 -6.89
N LEU A 225 11.07 16.93 -7.00
CA LEU A 225 12.20 17.64 -7.61
C LEU A 225 13.50 17.36 -6.86
N VAL A 226 13.55 17.59 -5.55
CA VAL A 226 14.79 17.44 -4.75
C VAL A 226 15.31 16.01 -4.77
N ALA A 227 14.42 15.02 -4.65
CA ALA A 227 14.83 13.62 -4.66
C ALA A 227 15.29 13.15 -6.06
N THR A 228 14.64 13.63 -7.13
CA THR A 228 15.08 13.32 -8.50
C THR A 228 16.44 13.96 -8.79
N GLU A 229 16.65 15.21 -8.38
CA GLU A 229 17.94 15.90 -8.53
C GLU A 229 19.04 15.23 -7.69
N TYR A 230 18.71 14.68 -6.51
CA TYR A 230 19.65 13.86 -5.75
C TYR A 230 20.16 12.68 -6.59
N VAL A 231 19.26 11.88 -7.19
CA VAL A 231 19.65 10.73 -8.03
C VAL A 231 20.45 11.18 -9.25
N ARG A 232 20.04 12.26 -9.92
CA ARG A 232 20.76 12.80 -11.09
C ARG A 232 22.17 13.25 -10.74
N HIS A 233 22.35 13.97 -9.63
CA HIS A 233 23.67 14.41 -9.21
C HIS A 233 24.58 13.25 -8.82
N ASP A 234 24.02 12.21 -8.18
CA ASP A 234 24.77 10.99 -7.85
C ASP A 234 25.25 10.29 -9.13
N ILE A 235 24.36 10.10 -10.12
CA ILE A 235 24.73 9.58 -11.45
C ILE A 235 25.86 10.39 -12.07
N MET A 236 25.75 11.72 -12.06
CA MET A 236 26.77 12.60 -12.62
C MET A 236 28.10 12.49 -11.87
N LEU A 237 28.08 12.30 -10.56
CA LEU A 237 29.28 12.09 -9.76
C LEU A 237 29.95 10.75 -10.09
N GLU A 238 29.18 9.67 -10.28
CA GLU A 238 29.71 8.38 -10.71
C GLU A 238 30.38 8.48 -12.09
N GLU A 239 29.72 9.12 -13.05
CA GLU A 239 30.28 9.32 -14.39
C GLU A 239 31.55 10.18 -14.36
N ILE A 240 31.57 11.24 -13.55
CA ILE A 240 32.80 12.03 -13.34
C ILE A 240 33.89 11.15 -12.76
N THR A 241 33.58 10.30 -11.78
CA THR A 241 34.53 9.37 -11.14
C THR A 241 35.15 8.43 -12.16
N VAL A 242 34.34 7.85 -13.05
CA VAL A 242 34.82 6.98 -14.14
C VAL A 242 35.82 7.71 -15.04
N GLN A 243 35.58 8.99 -15.33
CA GLN A 243 36.46 9.80 -16.19
C GLN A 243 37.77 10.24 -15.49
N VAL A 244 37.70 10.65 -14.23
CA VAL A 244 38.87 11.19 -13.51
C VAL A 244 39.70 10.12 -12.81
N GLY A 245 39.08 8.99 -12.48
CA GLY A 245 39.63 7.90 -11.68
C GLY A 245 39.32 8.07 -10.18
N PRO A 246 38.97 6.98 -9.46
CA PRO A 246 38.54 7.05 -8.06
C PRO A 246 39.63 7.61 -7.13
N GLU A 247 40.91 7.32 -7.41
CA GLU A 247 42.04 7.83 -6.63
C GLU A 247 42.13 9.36 -6.63
N LYS A 248 41.81 10.00 -7.77
CA LYS A 248 41.84 11.47 -7.87
C LYS A 248 40.67 12.10 -7.12
N LEU A 249 39.50 11.46 -7.16
CA LEU A 249 38.34 11.93 -6.40
C LEU A 249 38.60 11.79 -4.89
N ASP A 250 39.17 10.67 -4.45
CA ASP A 250 39.55 10.43 -3.06
C ASP A 250 40.57 11.47 -2.56
N ALA A 251 41.60 11.75 -3.37
CA ALA A 251 42.58 12.79 -3.08
C ALA A 251 41.96 14.21 -3.00
N LEU A 252 40.89 14.48 -3.75
CA LEU A 252 40.26 15.80 -3.82
C LEU A 252 39.61 16.18 -2.49
N TRP A 253 38.88 15.25 -1.86
CA TRP A 253 38.22 15.55 -0.59
C TRP A 253 39.14 15.33 0.62
N ARG A 254 40.02 14.32 0.63
CA ARG A 254 40.94 14.08 1.77
C ARG A 254 41.89 15.23 2.05
N ASN A 255 42.31 15.96 1.02
CA ASN A 255 43.21 17.11 1.15
C ASN A 255 42.48 18.41 1.51
N ASN A 256 41.14 18.37 1.68
CA ASN A 256 40.34 19.53 2.01
C ASN A 256 39.45 19.23 3.23
N PRO A 257 39.77 19.79 4.42
CA PRO A 257 39.00 19.57 5.64
C PRO A 257 37.49 19.80 5.50
N ALA A 258 37.07 20.80 4.72
CA ALA A 258 35.66 21.07 4.49
C ALA A 258 34.99 19.93 3.70
N LEU A 259 35.67 19.40 2.68
CA LEU A 259 35.16 18.31 1.87
C LEU A 259 35.20 16.97 2.62
N THR A 260 36.20 16.73 3.45
CA THR A 260 36.21 15.56 4.36
C THR A 260 34.97 15.53 5.24
N HIS A 261 34.56 16.68 5.79
CA HIS A 261 33.33 16.75 6.58
C HIS A 261 32.08 16.47 5.73
N VAL A 262 31.99 17.06 4.53
CA VAL A 262 30.86 16.84 3.59
C VAL A 262 30.73 15.37 3.22
N VAL A 263 31.85 14.71 2.91
CA VAL A 263 31.87 13.33 2.43
C VAL A 263 31.60 12.34 3.56
N THR A 264 32.28 12.50 4.70
CA THR A 264 32.23 11.51 5.80
C THR A 264 31.19 11.81 6.88
N GLY A 265 30.65 13.03 6.92
CA GLY A 265 29.79 13.51 8.02
C GLY A 265 30.54 13.75 9.35
N LYS A 266 31.81 13.34 9.48
CA LYS A 266 32.59 13.48 10.72
C LYS A 266 33.10 14.91 10.84
N ARG A 267 32.88 15.55 11.98
CA ARG A 267 33.50 16.85 12.29
C ARG A 267 35.00 16.64 12.53
N LEU A 268 35.84 17.43 11.87
CA LEU A 268 37.27 17.49 12.14
C LEU A 268 37.51 18.32 13.41
N ASP A 269 37.14 17.77 14.55
CA ASP A 269 37.35 18.42 15.84
C ASP A 269 38.73 18.00 16.34
N GLY A 270 39.70 18.92 16.27
CA GLY A 270 41.02 18.77 16.88
C GLY A 270 40.99 18.83 18.41
N ARG A 271 40.21 17.95 19.05
CA ARG A 271 40.28 17.69 20.49
C ARG A 271 40.24 16.19 20.72
N GLU A 272 41.41 15.61 20.94
CA GLU A 272 41.53 14.35 21.66
C GLU A 272 40.80 14.51 23.01
N GLU A 273 39.78 13.68 23.24
CA GLU A 273 39.22 13.51 24.57
C GLU A 273 40.32 12.96 25.48
N SER A 274 40.66 13.76 26.50
CA SER A 274 41.47 13.35 27.66
C SER A 274 40.58 12.77 28.74
#